data_AF-A0A1F2KFF8-F1
#
_entry.id   AF-A0A1F2KFF8-F1
#
_cell.length_a   1.000
_cell.length_b   1.000
_cell.length_c   1.000
_cell.angle_alpha   90.00
_cell.angle_beta   90.00
_cell.angle_gamma   90.00
#
_symmetry.space_group_name_H-M   'P 1'
#
loop_
_entity.id
_entity.type
_entity.pdbx_description
1 polymer ?
#
loop_
_entity_poly.entity_id
_entity_poly.type
_entity_poly.pdbx_seq_one_letter_code
_entity_poly.pdbx_strand_id
1 'polypeptide(L)'
;MKNRMNLGDLVLFKTHPYTYNLNPIKISGNALFTPPIMVIDQLSYKDLDKSKISKVRCRFYNSNVNKIEENWFQCDELELLTIPSTTSFNSDYEQFGCYTLKSCIDELKKLKAVFQIENSQTKTLSTSFLNYLPPVFIVTDIVTLSAKGNLKLKDFCSIGYKVKWFSPDSGKFKEDILPQAILTKIDKSKDISFIELAIKDKSIFKYDLVNPIKIQSTDILLTQSLFRITDIRYNHISVILKVYDILLNTESEMLLEEFNNVTSTRSTLYSDYFINKYPKLVGKSFLYPHEIPLKIGLIYNITYLNAQGEKTSRCIVILKIIADDIESEEGKLLEAFCLLRRDIRYFWTKRIIQLSESNYKLF
;
A
#
# COMPACT_ATOMS: atom_id res chain seq x y z
N MET A 1 18.51 12.38 -24.05
CA MET A 1 18.70 13.59 -23.21
C MET A 1 19.16 13.14 -21.84
N LYS A 2 20.32 13.59 -21.33
CA LYS A 2 20.68 13.36 -19.93
C LYS A 2 19.72 14.20 -19.08
N ASN A 3 18.93 13.56 -18.22
CA ASN A 3 18.02 14.29 -17.32
C ASN A 3 18.83 15.29 -16.49
N ARG A 4 18.52 16.57 -16.61
CA ARG A 4 19.18 17.65 -15.88
C ARG A 4 18.59 17.67 -14.47
N MET A 5 19.44 17.45 -13.46
CA MET A 5 19.06 17.53 -12.05
C MET A 5 18.74 18.97 -11.65
N ASN A 6 17.68 19.15 -10.87
CA ASN A 6 17.20 20.43 -10.37
C ASN A 6 17.04 20.42 -8.84
N LEU A 7 16.85 21.60 -8.26
CA LEU A 7 16.55 21.73 -6.83
C LEU A 7 15.23 21.02 -6.49
N GLY A 8 15.22 20.26 -5.40
CA GLY A 8 14.07 19.51 -4.95
C GLY A 8 13.85 18.17 -5.64
N ASP A 9 14.68 17.81 -6.63
CA ASP A 9 14.65 16.49 -7.26
C ASP A 9 15.09 15.41 -6.26
N LEU A 10 14.50 14.23 -6.40
CA LEU A 10 14.89 13.04 -5.66
C LEU A 10 15.99 12.29 -6.41
N VAL A 11 17.04 11.95 -5.68
CA VAL A 11 18.21 11.26 -6.21
C VAL A 11 18.63 10.10 -5.32
N LEU A 12 19.32 9.16 -5.94
CA LEU A 12 19.82 7.94 -5.33
C LEU A 12 21.21 7.63 -5.89
N PHE A 13 22.01 6.91 -5.14
CA PHE A 13 23.23 6.34 -5.68
C PHE A 13 22.90 5.31 -6.76
N LYS A 14 23.74 5.22 -7.80
CA LYS A 14 23.59 4.22 -8.87
C LYS A 14 23.54 2.76 -8.39
N THR A 15 24.07 2.49 -7.19
CA THR A 15 24.04 1.18 -6.54
C THR A 15 22.72 0.90 -5.83
N HIS A 16 21.81 1.86 -5.75
CA HIS A 16 20.56 1.74 -5.02
C HIS A 16 19.55 0.82 -5.76
N PRO A 17 18.83 -0.09 -5.07
CA PRO A 17 17.87 -1.01 -5.68
C PRO A 17 16.71 -0.39 -6.50
N TYR A 18 16.32 0.86 -6.21
CA TYR A 18 15.33 1.63 -7.01
C TYR A 18 15.68 1.76 -8.50
N THR A 19 16.95 1.61 -8.89
CA THR A 19 17.36 1.59 -10.30
C THR A 19 16.73 0.45 -11.11
N TYR A 20 16.23 -0.60 -10.45
CA TYR A 20 15.63 -1.77 -11.10
C TYR A 20 14.12 -1.64 -11.39
N ASN A 21 13.49 -0.46 -11.17
CA ASN A 21 12.05 -0.24 -11.35
C ASN A 21 11.15 -1.21 -10.57
N LEU A 22 11.62 -1.72 -9.44
CA LEU A 22 10.85 -2.61 -8.56
C LEU A 22 9.98 -1.78 -7.63
N ASN A 23 8.68 -2.07 -7.55
CA ASN A 23 7.75 -1.44 -6.60
C ASN A 23 6.71 -2.46 -6.09
N PRO A 24 6.55 -2.65 -4.77
CA PRO A 24 7.39 -2.12 -3.69
C PRO A 24 8.78 -2.78 -3.68
N ILE A 25 9.81 -2.05 -3.24
CA ILE A 25 11.15 -2.62 -3.09
C ILE A 25 11.21 -3.49 -1.85
N LYS A 26 11.66 -4.73 -2.04
CA LYS A 26 11.96 -5.67 -0.98
C LYS A 26 13.47 -5.85 -0.89
N ILE A 27 14.06 -5.37 0.19
CA ILE A 27 15.50 -5.49 0.45
C ILE A 27 15.72 -6.76 1.28
N SER A 28 16.42 -7.74 0.70
CA SER A 28 16.91 -8.91 1.42
C SER A 28 18.28 -8.63 2.02
N GLY A 29 18.50 -9.02 3.28
CA GLY A 29 19.76 -8.80 4.00
C GLY A 29 19.70 -7.61 4.96
N ASN A 30 20.86 -7.11 5.39
CA ASN A 30 20.90 -5.97 6.31
C ASN A 30 20.59 -4.66 5.57
N ALA A 31 19.32 -4.26 5.69
CA ALA A 31 18.75 -3.02 5.18
C ALA A 31 19.60 -1.76 5.46
N LEU A 32 20.35 -1.72 6.57
CA LEU A 32 21.15 -0.56 6.97
C LEU A 32 22.28 -0.21 5.98
N PHE A 33 22.68 -1.13 5.11
CA PHE A 33 23.66 -0.88 4.05
C PHE A 33 23.06 -0.33 2.76
N THR A 34 21.74 -0.18 2.70
CA THR A 34 21.09 0.43 1.54
C THR A 34 21.20 1.94 1.66
N PRO A 35 21.75 2.65 0.65
CA PRO A 35 21.80 4.10 0.70
C PRO A 35 20.39 4.70 0.83
N PRO A 36 20.27 5.88 1.46
CA PRO A 36 18.98 6.55 1.57
C PRO A 36 18.57 7.18 0.23
N ILE A 37 17.28 7.43 0.05
CA ILE A 37 16.81 8.38 -0.97
C ILE A 37 17.13 9.78 -0.47
N MET A 38 17.65 10.62 -1.35
CA MET A 38 18.08 11.97 -1.00
C MET A 38 17.35 13.01 -1.84
N VAL A 39 17.26 14.23 -1.34
CA VAL A 39 16.68 15.37 -2.06
C VAL A 39 17.71 16.45 -2.28
N ILE A 40 17.76 17.00 -3.49
CA ILE A 40 18.73 18.03 -3.87
C ILE A 40 18.34 19.38 -3.23
N ASP A 41 19.25 19.92 -2.43
CA ASP A 41 19.11 21.21 -1.75
C ASP A 41 19.91 22.31 -2.46
N GLN A 42 21.10 22.00 -2.97
CA GLN A 42 21.94 22.96 -3.72
C GLN A 42 22.63 22.30 -4.91
N LEU A 43 22.88 23.11 -5.94
CA LEU A 43 23.68 22.73 -7.10
C LEU A 43 24.97 23.55 -7.12
N SER A 44 26.08 22.93 -7.52
CA SER A 44 27.35 23.60 -7.78
C SER A 44 27.80 23.29 -9.20
N TYR A 45 28.16 24.32 -9.96
CA TYR A 45 28.57 24.23 -11.36
C TYR A 45 30.09 24.32 -11.51
N LYS A 46 30.61 23.71 -12.58
CA LYS A 46 32.04 23.86 -12.95
C LYS A 46 32.34 25.25 -13.51
N ASP A 47 31.40 25.77 -14.31
CA ASP A 47 31.57 26.97 -15.11
C ASP A 47 30.51 28.03 -14.77
N LEU A 48 30.83 29.30 -15.02
CA LEU A 48 29.93 30.44 -14.76
C LEU A 48 28.64 30.37 -15.59
N ASP A 49 28.70 29.74 -16.76
CA ASP A 49 27.56 29.57 -17.67
C ASP A 49 26.57 28.49 -17.20
N LYS A 50 26.86 27.81 -16.07
CA LYS A 50 26.02 26.78 -15.45
C LYS A 50 25.63 25.63 -16.40
N SER A 51 26.48 25.38 -17.40
CA SER A 51 26.28 24.34 -18.42
C SER A 51 26.45 22.93 -17.85
N LYS A 52 27.35 22.76 -16.88
CA LYS A 52 27.66 21.45 -16.28
C LYS A 52 27.66 21.51 -14.75
N ILE A 53 26.79 20.72 -14.15
CA ILE A 53 26.74 20.48 -12.70
C ILE A 53 27.98 19.66 -12.32
N SER A 54 28.72 20.16 -11.33
CA SER A 54 29.89 19.50 -10.74
C SER A 54 29.46 18.60 -9.58
N LYS A 55 28.88 19.24 -8.57
CA LYS A 55 28.47 18.60 -7.32
C LYS A 55 27.07 19.04 -6.97
N VAL A 56 26.37 18.19 -6.24
CA VAL A 56 25.05 18.48 -5.67
C VAL A 56 25.11 18.30 -4.17
N ARG A 57 24.51 19.22 -3.43
CA ARG A 57 24.28 19.06 -1.99
C ARG A 57 22.93 18.39 -1.82
N CYS A 58 22.93 17.25 -1.18
CA CYS A 58 21.71 16.51 -0.90
C CYS A 58 21.46 16.47 0.61
N ARG A 59 20.18 16.48 0.98
CA ARG A 59 19.71 16.23 2.34
C ARG A 59 18.91 14.95 2.40
N PHE A 60 19.00 14.24 3.51
CA PHE A 60 18.25 13.01 3.74
C PHE A 60 18.09 12.74 5.23
N TYR A 61 17.10 11.94 5.59
CA TYR A 61 16.93 11.45 6.95
C TYR A 61 17.71 10.14 7.11
N ASN A 62 18.69 10.13 8.02
CA ASN A 62 19.43 8.94 8.38
C ASN A 62 18.75 8.24 9.55
N SER A 63 18.07 7.14 9.26
CA SER A 63 17.34 6.33 10.25
C SER A 63 18.23 5.60 11.25
N ASN A 64 19.54 5.48 10.98
CA ASN A 64 20.48 4.87 11.92
C ASN A 64 20.80 5.79 13.10
N VAL A 65 20.93 7.09 12.82
CA VAL A 65 21.27 8.11 13.83
C VAL A 65 20.09 8.99 14.22
N ASN A 66 18.92 8.78 13.59
CA ASN A 66 17.69 9.55 13.76
C ASN A 66 17.89 11.06 13.53
N LYS A 67 18.69 11.44 12.54
CA LYS A 67 19.03 12.84 12.22
C LYS A 67 18.89 13.13 10.73
N ILE A 68 18.72 14.41 10.42
CA ILE A 68 18.83 14.92 9.06
C ILE A 68 20.32 15.14 8.79
N GLU A 69 20.82 14.56 7.72
CA GLU A 69 22.20 14.74 7.26
C GLU A 69 22.23 15.52 5.96
N GLU A 70 23.33 16.23 5.75
CA GLU A 70 23.60 16.97 4.52
C GLU A 70 25.01 16.65 4.03
N ASN A 71 25.15 16.34 2.74
CA ASN A 71 26.44 15.98 2.14
C ASN A 71 26.53 16.45 0.69
N TRP A 72 27.76 16.71 0.23
CA TRP A 72 28.05 17.03 -1.18
C TRP A 72 28.47 15.77 -1.92
N PHE A 73 27.83 15.49 -3.04
CA PHE A 73 28.09 14.33 -3.88
C PHE A 73 28.48 14.74 -5.29
N GLN A 74 29.23 13.88 -5.99
CA GLN A 74 29.50 14.11 -7.42
C GLN A 74 28.24 13.76 -8.22
N CYS A 75 27.91 14.61 -9.19
CA CYS A 75 26.72 14.39 -10.02
C CYS A 75 26.77 13.03 -10.77
N ASP A 76 27.98 12.56 -11.13
CA ASP A 76 28.17 11.30 -11.85
C ASP A 76 27.93 10.03 -10.99
N GLU A 77 27.84 10.16 -9.66
CA GLU A 77 27.57 9.05 -8.72
C GLU A 77 26.07 8.80 -8.53
N LEU A 78 25.23 9.73 -8.98
CA LEU A 78 23.82 9.79 -8.68
C LEU A 78 22.95 9.54 -9.91
N GLU A 79 21.74 9.06 -9.65
CA GLU A 79 20.65 8.94 -10.60
C GLU A 79 19.39 9.58 -10.05
N LEU A 80 18.55 10.09 -10.97
CA LEU A 80 17.25 10.67 -10.63
C LEU A 80 16.26 9.55 -10.36
N LEU A 81 15.49 9.70 -9.29
CA LEU A 81 14.40 8.80 -8.96
C LEU A 81 13.19 9.12 -9.83
N THR A 82 13.06 8.45 -10.97
CA THR A 82 11.86 8.52 -11.83
C THR A 82 10.81 7.54 -11.33
N ILE A 83 10.16 7.83 -10.20
CA ILE A 83 8.93 7.14 -9.84
C ILE A 83 7.79 7.82 -10.60
N PRO A 84 6.85 7.09 -11.24
CA PRO A 84 5.58 7.67 -11.66
C PRO A 84 4.80 8.07 -10.41
N SER A 85 5.04 9.28 -9.91
CA SER A 85 4.33 9.80 -8.74
C SER A 85 2.89 10.10 -9.13
N THR A 86 1.96 9.26 -8.69
CA THR A 86 0.51 9.45 -8.81
C THR A 86 -0.02 10.61 -7.97
N THR A 87 0.80 11.20 -7.11
CA THR A 87 0.42 12.30 -6.23
C THR A 87 1.08 13.58 -6.71
N SER A 88 0.36 14.32 -7.55
CA SER A 88 0.62 15.74 -7.77
C SER A 88 0.35 16.48 -6.48
N PHE A 89 1.39 16.71 -5.67
CA PHE A 89 1.25 17.45 -4.43
C PHE A 89 1.14 18.93 -4.74
N ASN A 90 0.05 19.54 -4.26
CA ASN A 90 -0.26 20.96 -4.45
C ASN A 90 0.92 21.83 -4.01
N SER A 91 1.32 22.73 -4.89
CA SER A 91 2.28 23.82 -4.63
C SER A 91 1.68 24.93 -3.75
N ASP A 92 0.54 24.70 -3.11
CA ASP A 92 -0.12 25.68 -2.26
C ASP A 92 0.53 25.63 -0.87
N TYR A 93 1.68 26.30 -0.81
CA TYR A 93 2.47 26.48 0.39
C TYR A 93 1.79 27.51 1.29
N GLU A 94 1.23 27.04 2.40
CA GLU A 94 0.70 27.91 3.45
C GLU A 94 1.79 28.24 4.47
N GLN A 95 1.72 29.45 5.04
CA GLN A 95 2.65 29.96 6.06
C GLN A 95 2.71 29.08 7.32
N PHE A 96 1.66 28.31 7.59
CA PHE A 96 1.59 27.38 8.70
C PHE A 96 1.16 26.00 8.21
N GLY A 97 1.90 24.96 8.58
CA GLY A 97 1.59 23.60 8.16
C GLY A 97 2.54 22.55 8.71
N CYS A 98 2.17 21.29 8.50
CA CYS A 98 3.03 20.15 8.76
C CYS A 98 3.73 19.77 7.46
N TYR A 99 5.04 19.55 7.52
CA TYR A 99 5.86 19.24 6.36
C TYR A 99 6.82 18.09 6.69
N THR A 100 7.37 17.43 5.68
CA THR A 100 8.48 16.48 5.81
C THR A 100 9.45 16.63 4.64
N LEU A 101 10.57 15.93 4.67
CA LEU A 101 11.47 15.87 3.51
C LEU A 101 10.80 15.06 2.40
N LYS A 102 10.88 15.53 1.16
CA LYS A 102 10.34 14.81 -0.01
C LYS A 102 10.80 13.36 -0.07
N SER A 103 12.07 13.09 0.27
CA SER A 103 12.63 11.74 0.23
C SER A 103 12.01 10.78 1.24
N CYS A 104 11.47 11.28 2.37
CA CYS A 104 10.87 10.44 3.40
C CYS A 104 9.62 9.67 2.91
N ILE A 105 8.88 10.23 1.95
CA ILE A 105 7.67 9.60 1.39
C ILE A 105 8.04 8.29 0.71
N ASP A 106 9.04 8.31 -0.18
CA ASP A 106 9.46 7.12 -0.90
C ASP A 106 10.32 6.20 -0.03
N GLU A 107 11.05 6.74 0.95
CA GLU A 107 11.80 5.94 1.91
C GLU A 107 10.87 5.04 2.75
N LEU A 108 9.68 5.54 3.14
CA LEU A 108 8.67 4.76 3.87
C LEU A 108 8.07 3.60 3.06
N LYS A 109 8.15 3.63 1.73
CA LYS A 109 7.63 2.55 0.86
C LYS A 109 8.59 1.35 0.78
N LYS A 110 9.84 1.50 1.26
CA LYS A 110 10.81 0.40 1.27
C LYS A 110 10.39 -0.65 2.30
N LEU A 111 10.45 -1.92 1.90
CA LEU A 111 10.20 -3.07 2.77
C LEU A 111 11.48 -3.88 2.96
N LYS A 112 11.67 -4.38 4.18
CA LYS A 112 12.68 -5.37 4.52
C LYS A 112 12.05 -6.76 4.43
N ALA A 113 12.65 -7.65 3.65
CA ALA A 113 12.21 -9.04 3.57
C ALA A 113 13.14 -9.94 4.41
N VAL A 114 12.55 -10.76 5.26
CA VAL A 114 13.23 -11.78 6.08
C VAL A 114 12.70 -13.15 5.68
N PHE A 115 13.60 -14.02 5.24
CA PHE A 115 13.27 -15.42 4.99
C PHE A 115 13.30 -16.18 6.32
N GLN A 116 12.15 -16.73 6.71
CA GLN A 116 12.04 -17.67 7.81
C GLN A 116 11.78 -19.06 7.25
N ILE A 117 12.54 -20.04 7.74
CA ILE A 117 12.33 -21.45 7.42
C ILE A 117 11.57 -22.04 8.60
N GLU A 118 10.29 -22.33 8.41
CA GLU A 118 9.46 -23.07 9.37
C GLU A 118 8.99 -24.36 8.71
N ASN A 119 9.22 -25.52 9.34
CA ASN A 119 8.76 -26.83 8.87
C ASN A 119 9.08 -27.13 7.39
N SER A 120 10.31 -26.84 6.96
CA SER A 120 10.78 -27.04 5.56
C SER A 120 10.03 -26.20 4.52
N GLN A 121 9.22 -25.23 4.95
CA GLN A 121 8.59 -24.22 4.11
C GLN A 121 9.24 -22.87 4.35
N THR A 122 9.66 -22.21 3.28
CA THR A 122 10.17 -20.84 3.34
C THR A 122 9.00 -19.86 3.40
N LYS A 123 8.78 -19.24 4.56
CA LYS A 123 7.90 -18.08 4.71
C LYS A 123 8.72 -16.82 4.56
N THR A 124 8.28 -15.90 3.70
CA THR A 124 8.90 -14.58 3.61
C THR A 124 8.08 -13.60 4.43
N LEU A 125 8.62 -13.13 5.55
CA LEU A 125 8.04 -12.02 6.28
C LEU A 125 8.57 -10.72 5.69
N SER A 126 7.68 -9.75 5.45
CA SER A 126 8.05 -8.40 5.03
C SER A 126 7.69 -7.43 6.15
N THR A 127 8.65 -6.62 6.58
CA THR A 127 8.47 -5.55 7.57
C THR A 127 8.87 -4.22 6.95
N SER A 128 8.50 -3.10 7.57
CA SER A 128 8.98 -1.78 7.13
C SER A 128 10.51 -1.70 7.17
N PHE A 129 11.10 -0.98 6.21
CA PHE A 129 12.55 -0.73 6.16
C PHE A 129 13.00 0.22 7.28
N LEU A 130 12.22 1.27 7.52
CA LEU A 130 12.52 2.25 8.54
C LEU A 130 12.18 1.69 9.93
N ASN A 131 13.16 1.69 10.82
CA ASN A 131 12.99 1.33 12.23
C ASN A 131 12.29 2.44 13.04
N TYR A 132 12.21 3.65 12.49
CA TYR A 132 11.61 4.82 13.13
C TYR A 132 10.88 5.68 12.10
N LEU A 133 9.91 6.48 12.55
CA LEU A 133 9.14 7.34 11.67
C LEU A 133 9.92 8.61 11.31
N PRO A 134 9.88 9.07 10.05
CA PRO A 134 10.59 10.27 9.64
C PRO A 134 10.07 11.51 10.39
N PRO A 135 10.92 12.56 10.53
CA PRO A 135 10.53 13.77 11.24
C PRO A 135 9.40 14.50 10.51
N VAL A 136 8.46 15.00 11.30
CA VAL A 136 7.42 15.96 10.87
C VAL A 136 7.80 17.34 11.38
N PHE A 137 7.95 18.26 10.44
CA PHE A 137 8.27 19.65 10.68
C PHE A 137 7.00 20.46 10.84
N ILE A 138 6.98 21.31 11.86
CA ILE A 138 6.01 22.38 12.01
C ILE A 138 6.68 23.64 11.48
N VAL A 139 6.14 24.22 10.40
CA VAL A 139 6.62 25.52 9.90
C VAL A 139 6.10 26.62 10.82
N THR A 140 7.03 27.42 11.35
CA THR A 140 6.74 28.53 12.25
C THR A 140 6.89 29.90 11.58
N ASP A 141 7.76 29.99 10.56
CA ASP A 141 7.99 31.23 9.83
C ASP A 141 8.60 30.98 8.44
N ILE A 142 8.49 31.98 7.55
CA ILE A 142 9.10 31.99 6.22
C ILE A 142 10.23 33.01 6.20
N VAL A 143 11.43 32.58 5.79
CA VAL A 143 12.62 33.42 5.72
C VAL A 143 13.18 33.44 4.30
N THR A 144 13.69 34.60 3.88
CA THR A 144 14.45 34.69 2.64
C THR A 144 15.88 34.23 2.90
N LEU A 145 16.32 33.20 2.19
CA LEU A 145 17.67 32.68 2.27
C LEU A 145 18.59 33.53 1.40
N SER A 146 19.66 34.05 2.01
CA SER A 146 20.79 34.63 1.28
C SER A 146 21.95 33.63 1.31
N ALA A 147 22.50 33.29 0.15
CA ALA A 147 23.66 32.42 0.14
C ALA A 147 24.92 33.20 0.53
N LYS A 148 25.71 32.56 1.40
CA LYS A 148 27.04 33.02 1.79
C LYS A 148 28.08 32.44 0.81
N GLY A 149 28.90 33.29 0.19
CA GLY A 149 30.02 32.89 -0.70
C GLY A 149 29.83 33.21 -2.19
N ASN A 150 30.59 32.53 -3.07
CA ASN A 150 30.58 32.77 -4.52
C ASN A 150 29.27 32.26 -5.17
N LEU A 151 28.27 33.14 -5.18
CA LEU A 151 26.91 32.90 -5.70
C LEU A 151 26.86 32.52 -7.19
N LYS A 152 27.85 32.94 -7.99
CA LYS A 152 27.80 32.77 -9.46
C LYS A 152 27.83 31.30 -9.89
N LEU A 153 28.43 30.43 -9.10
CA LEU A 153 28.62 29.00 -9.40
C LEU A 153 27.68 28.08 -8.61
N LYS A 154 26.69 28.63 -7.90
CA LYS A 154 25.78 27.84 -7.06
C LYS A 154 24.34 28.23 -7.31
N ASP A 155 23.47 27.24 -7.42
CA ASP A 155 22.02 27.43 -7.32
C ASP A 155 21.54 26.87 -5.98
N PHE A 156 20.64 27.61 -5.34
CA PHE A 156 20.04 27.27 -4.07
C PHE A 156 18.64 27.88 -4.00
N CYS A 157 17.78 27.34 -3.15
CA CYS A 157 16.44 27.89 -2.95
C CYS A 157 16.52 29.23 -2.21
N SER A 158 15.88 30.28 -2.74
CA SER A 158 15.82 31.60 -2.11
C SER A 158 14.84 31.67 -0.93
N ILE A 159 13.95 30.69 -0.78
CA ILE A 159 12.95 30.65 0.28
C ILE A 159 13.28 29.49 1.22
N GLY A 160 13.34 29.80 2.51
CA GLY A 160 13.51 28.82 3.59
C GLY A 160 12.36 28.90 4.58
N TYR A 161 12.05 27.79 5.22
CA TYR A 161 11.11 27.72 6.31
C TYR A 161 11.86 27.52 7.61
N LYS A 162 11.54 28.35 8.61
CA LYS A 162 11.89 28.06 9.98
C LYS A 162 10.98 26.93 10.45
N VAL A 163 11.59 25.79 10.75
CA VAL A 163 10.88 24.58 11.14
C VAL A 163 11.22 24.18 12.55
N LYS A 164 10.25 23.58 13.23
CA LYS A 164 10.41 22.96 14.55
C LYS A 164 9.97 21.50 14.49
N TRP A 165 10.77 20.60 15.04
CA TRP A 165 10.40 19.17 15.12
C TRP A 165 10.95 18.53 16.38
N PHE A 166 10.36 17.41 16.77
CA PHE A 166 10.87 16.59 17.87
C PHE A 166 12.03 15.73 17.37
N SER A 167 13.18 15.82 18.03
CA SER A 167 14.38 15.07 17.65
C SER A 167 14.57 13.89 18.60
N PRO A 168 14.40 12.64 18.12
CA PRO A 168 14.42 11.45 18.98
C PRO A 168 15.78 11.21 19.62
N ASP A 169 16.88 11.54 18.93
CA ASP A 169 18.25 11.41 19.41
C ASP A 169 18.52 12.24 20.68
N SER A 170 17.91 13.42 20.79
CA SER A 170 18.11 14.31 21.94
C SER A 170 16.92 14.39 22.90
N GLY A 171 15.78 13.78 22.56
CA GLY A 171 14.53 13.88 23.33
C GLY A 171 13.99 15.31 23.47
N LYS A 172 14.36 16.21 22.56
CA LYS A 172 14.07 17.65 22.62
C LYS A 172 13.58 18.16 21.28
N PHE A 173 12.84 19.27 21.30
CA PHE A 173 12.52 20.00 20.08
C PHE A 173 13.77 20.68 19.54
N LYS A 174 14.00 20.54 18.23
CA LYS A 174 15.01 21.27 17.47
C LYS A 174 14.33 22.26 16.55
N GLU A 175 15.04 23.34 16.26
CA GLU A 175 14.66 24.35 15.27
C GLU A 175 15.77 24.49 14.26
N ASP A 176 15.42 24.62 12.99
CA ASP A 176 16.35 24.86 11.89
C ASP A 176 15.65 25.59 10.75
N ILE A 177 16.41 26.07 9.77
CA ILE A 177 15.91 26.67 8.54
C ILE A 177 16.15 25.69 7.39
N LEU A 178 15.06 25.17 6.84
CA LEU A 178 15.10 24.23 5.72
C LEU A 178 14.63 24.92 4.43
N PRO A 179 15.32 24.72 3.29
CA PRO A 179 14.85 25.20 1.99
C PRO A 179 13.45 24.70 1.67
N GLN A 180 12.60 25.54 1.08
CA GLN A 180 11.27 25.12 0.65
C GLN A 180 11.33 23.98 -0.38
N ALA A 181 12.31 24.02 -1.29
CA ALA A 181 12.43 23.07 -2.41
C ALA A 181 12.54 21.59 -1.97
N ILE A 182 13.05 21.32 -0.77
CA ILE A 182 13.25 19.96 -0.26
C ILE A 182 12.09 19.43 0.57
N LEU A 183 11.13 20.29 0.89
CA LEU A 183 9.99 19.98 1.74
C LEU A 183 8.78 19.62 0.91
N THR A 184 7.94 18.77 1.49
CA THR A 184 6.61 18.45 0.99
C THR A 184 5.61 18.62 2.12
N LYS A 185 4.46 19.21 1.80
CA LYS A 185 3.38 19.39 2.76
C LYS A 185 2.80 18.02 3.11
N ILE A 186 2.49 17.84 4.39
CA ILE A 186 1.69 16.73 4.87
C ILE A 186 0.28 17.27 5.01
N ASP A 187 -0.64 16.73 4.22
CA ASP A 187 -2.04 17.04 4.39
C ASP A 187 -2.50 16.42 5.70
N LYS A 188 -2.97 17.27 6.62
CA LYS A 188 -3.63 16.77 7.82
C LYS A 188 -4.85 16.00 7.36
N SER A 189 -4.88 14.69 7.63
CA SER A 189 -6.02 13.86 7.33
C SER A 189 -7.27 14.50 7.93
N LYS A 190 -8.30 14.66 7.10
CA LYS A 190 -9.65 15.07 7.54
C LYS A 190 -10.15 14.11 8.63
N ASP A 191 -11.24 14.51 9.28
CA ASP A 191 -11.94 13.71 10.28
C ASP A 191 -12.02 12.22 9.88
N ILE A 192 -11.36 11.36 10.67
CA ILE A 192 -11.31 9.90 10.47
C ILE A 192 -12.48 9.17 11.16
N SER A 193 -13.37 9.89 11.84
CA SER A 193 -14.52 9.33 12.57
C SER A 193 -15.39 8.43 11.68
N PHE A 194 -15.55 8.80 10.41
CA PHE A 194 -16.27 7.98 9.43
C PHE A 194 -15.63 6.60 9.23
N ILE A 195 -14.30 6.52 9.21
CA ILE A 195 -13.57 5.25 9.04
C ILE A 195 -13.68 4.42 10.31
N GLU A 196 -13.57 5.04 11.49
CA GLU A 196 -13.75 4.36 12.77
C GLU A 196 -15.16 3.74 12.89
N LEU A 197 -16.19 4.50 12.52
CA LEU A 197 -17.56 4.00 12.42
C LEU A 197 -17.66 2.86 11.40
N ALA A 198 -17.03 2.99 10.23
CA ALA A 198 -17.04 1.95 9.20
C ALA A 198 -16.42 0.63 9.71
N ILE A 199 -15.35 0.69 10.50
CA ILE A 199 -14.73 -0.49 11.11
C ILE A 199 -15.66 -1.11 12.16
N LYS A 200 -16.22 -0.29 13.05
CA LYS A 200 -17.14 -0.73 14.10
C LYS A 200 -18.36 -1.44 13.52
N ASP A 201 -18.95 -0.84 12.49
CA ASP A 201 -20.14 -1.36 11.80
C ASP A 201 -19.80 -2.50 10.83
N LYS A 202 -18.52 -2.83 10.63
CA LYS A 202 -18.04 -3.77 9.60
C LYS A 202 -18.58 -3.44 8.21
N SER A 203 -18.60 -2.15 7.89
CA SER A 203 -19.09 -1.64 6.61
C SER A 203 -18.30 -2.25 5.45
N ILE A 204 -19.03 -2.53 4.38
CA ILE A 204 -18.52 -3.13 3.16
C ILE A 204 -18.56 -2.07 2.06
N PHE A 205 -17.44 -1.97 1.35
CA PHE A 205 -17.23 -1.04 0.26
C PHE A 205 -17.01 -1.81 -1.02
N LYS A 206 -17.59 -1.28 -2.09
CA LYS A 206 -17.38 -1.79 -3.45
C LYS A 206 -16.28 -1.01 -4.15
N TYR A 207 -15.45 -1.70 -4.91
CA TYR A 207 -14.39 -1.09 -5.70
C TYR A 207 -14.13 -1.80 -7.02
N ASP A 208 -13.52 -1.06 -7.94
CA ASP A 208 -13.07 -1.58 -9.22
C ASP A 208 -11.67 -2.19 -9.08
N LEU A 209 -11.50 -3.39 -9.62
CA LEU A 209 -10.22 -4.09 -9.67
C LEU A 209 -9.33 -3.45 -10.73
N VAL A 210 -8.13 -3.03 -10.34
CA VAL A 210 -7.10 -2.52 -11.26
C VAL A 210 -6.81 -3.51 -12.39
N ASN A 211 -6.78 -4.81 -12.04
CA ASN A 211 -6.62 -5.90 -12.99
C ASN A 211 -7.84 -6.83 -12.89
N PRO A 212 -8.80 -6.73 -13.82
CA PRO A 212 -9.96 -7.62 -13.86
C PRO A 212 -9.56 -9.09 -13.91
N ILE A 213 -10.30 -9.95 -13.22
CA ILE A 213 -10.01 -11.39 -13.14
C ILE A 213 -10.85 -12.13 -14.18
N LYS A 214 -10.18 -12.76 -15.15
CA LYS A 214 -10.86 -13.66 -16.09
C LYS A 214 -11.20 -14.97 -15.39
N ILE A 215 -12.48 -15.32 -15.37
CA ILE A 215 -12.95 -16.62 -14.89
C ILE A 215 -12.58 -17.64 -15.97
N GLN A 216 -11.64 -18.53 -15.65
CA GLN A 216 -11.18 -19.57 -16.58
C GLN A 216 -12.36 -20.37 -17.15
N SER A 217 -12.22 -20.77 -18.42
CA SER A 217 -13.26 -21.48 -19.19
C SER A 217 -14.54 -20.66 -19.48
N THR A 218 -14.53 -19.36 -19.20
CA THR A 218 -15.58 -18.41 -19.56
C THR A 218 -14.98 -17.12 -20.15
N ASP A 219 -15.79 -16.32 -20.85
CA ASP A 219 -15.39 -14.99 -21.34
C ASP A 219 -15.66 -13.86 -20.34
N ILE A 220 -15.94 -14.21 -19.08
CA ILE A 220 -16.44 -13.27 -18.08
C ILE A 220 -15.28 -12.75 -17.24
N LEU A 221 -15.29 -11.43 -17.05
CA LEU A 221 -14.33 -10.70 -16.25
C LEU A 221 -15.00 -10.22 -14.97
N LEU A 222 -14.44 -10.62 -13.83
CA LEU A 222 -14.74 -9.98 -12.56
C LEU A 222 -13.97 -8.65 -12.53
N THR A 223 -14.68 -7.54 -12.71
CA THR A 223 -14.12 -6.18 -12.71
C THR A 223 -14.22 -5.49 -11.35
N GLN A 224 -15.02 -6.03 -10.43
CA GLN A 224 -15.34 -5.40 -9.16
C GLN A 224 -15.17 -6.37 -8.00
N SER A 225 -14.80 -5.83 -6.85
CA SER A 225 -14.70 -6.59 -5.62
C SER A 225 -15.27 -5.81 -4.43
N LEU A 226 -15.28 -6.47 -3.27
CA LEU A 226 -15.81 -5.96 -2.01
C LEU A 226 -14.72 -6.04 -0.96
N PHE A 227 -14.50 -4.96 -0.23
CA PHE A 227 -13.61 -4.97 0.93
C PHE A 227 -14.29 -4.39 2.15
N ARG A 228 -13.73 -4.73 3.31
CA ARG A 228 -14.01 -4.06 4.58
C ARG A 228 -12.71 -3.48 5.12
N ILE A 229 -12.83 -2.38 5.84
CA ILE A 229 -11.71 -1.82 6.58
C ILE A 229 -11.62 -2.60 7.90
N THR A 230 -10.43 -3.11 8.20
CA THR A 230 -10.18 -3.91 9.42
C THR A 230 -9.40 -3.16 10.48
N ASP A 231 -8.56 -2.22 10.06
CA ASP A 231 -7.66 -1.48 10.95
C ASP A 231 -7.23 -0.15 10.29
N ILE A 232 -6.81 0.81 11.10
CA ILE A 232 -6.27 2.11 10.67
C ILE A 232 -4.90 2.29 11.30
N ARG A 233 -3.91 2.68 10.50
CA ARG A 233 -2.56 2.97 10.95
C ARG A 233 -2.15 4.36 10.51
N TYR A 234 -1.33 5.00 11.32
CA TYR A 234 -0.78 6.32 11.02
C TYR A 234 0.74 6.27 11.10
N ASN A 235 1.42 6.69 10.03
CA ASN A 235 2.88 6.67 9.93
C ASN A 235 3.51 8.08 9.95
N HIS A 236 2.87 9.02 10.67
CA HIS A 236 3.20 10.46 10.73
C HIS A 236 2.99 11.29 9.46
N ILE A 237 3.00 10.67 8.28
CA ILE A 237 2.83 11.35 7.00
C ILE A 237 1.48 11.03 6.36
N SER A 238 0.98 9.82 6.57
CA SER A 238 -0.22 9.33 5.90
C SER A 238 -1.02 8.40 6.80
N VAL A 239 -2.31 8.30 6.50
CA VAL A 239 -3.20 7.30 7.09
C VAL A 239 -3.24 6.10 6.13
N ILE A 240 -2.88 4.94 6.65
CA ILE A 240 -2.91 3.66 5.95
C ILE A 240 -4.07 2.83 6.49
N LEU A 241 -4.94 2.38 5.60
CA LEU A 241 -6.06 1.52 5.91
C LEU A 241 -5.67 0.07 5.66
N LYS A 242 -5.86 -0.80 6.65
CA LYS A 242 -5.80 -2.25 6.42
C LYS A 242 -7.15 -2.70 5.92
N VAL A 243 -7.19 -3.24 4.71
CA VAL A 243 -8.42 -3.68 4.07
C VAL A 243 -8.40 -5.19 3.86
N TYR A 244 -9.54 -5.83 4.07
CA TYR A 244 -9.74 -7.24 3.78
C TYR A 244 -10.71 -7.37 2.61
N ASP A 245 -10.21 -7.90 1.49
CA ASP A 245 -11.03 -8.22 0.33
C ASP A 245 -11.82 -9.50 0.60
N ILE A 246 -13.15 -9.39 0.55
CA ILE A 246 -14.09 -10.46 0.85
C ILE A 246 -14.10 -11.52 -0.25
N LEU A 247 -14.00 -11.12 -1.52
CA LEU A 247 -14.06 -12.04 -2.66
C LEU A 247 -12.73 -12.78 -2.83
N LEU A 248 -11.62 -12.07 -2.72
CA LEU A 248 -10.29 -12.63 -2.87
C LEU A 248 -9.80 -13.33 -1.60
N ASN A 249 -10.41 -13.04 -0.45
CA ASN A 249 -9.98 -13.51 0.87
C ASN A 249 -8.49 -13.17 1.12
N THR A 250 -8.14 -11.90 0.90
CA THR A 250 -6.78 -11.39 1.06
C THR A 250 -6.80 -10.06 1.81
N GLU A 251 -5.83 -9.88 2.72
CA GLU A 251 -5.56 -8.59 3.34
C GLU A 251 -4.60 -7.78 2.46
N SER A 252 -4.82 -6.48 2.40
CA SER A 252 -3.93 -5.52 1.74
C SER A 252 -3.96 -4.18 2.49
N GLU A 253 -3.05 -3.29 2.12
CA GLU A 253 -2.98 -1.93 2.64
C GLU A 253 -3.33 -0.94 1.53
N MET A 254 -4.06 0.11 1.88
CA MET A 254 -4.52 1.16 0.97
C MET A 254 -4.33 2.52 1.65
N LEU A 255 -3.91 3.54 0.91
CA LEU A 255 -3.82 4.90 1.45
C LEU A 255 -5.22 5.51 1.59
N LEU A 256 -5.41 6.37 2.60
CA LEU A 256 -6.70 7.08 2.78
C LEU A 256 -7.10 7.91 1.54
N GLU A 257 -6.12 8.49 0.84
CA GLU A 257 -6.34 9.23 -0.41
C GLU A 257 -6.87 8.31 -1.52
N GLU A 258 -6.30 7.11 -1.67
CA GLU A 258 -6.77 6.11 -2.63
C GLU A 258 -8.20 5.68 -2.28
N PHE A 259 -8.48 5.44 -1.01
CA PHE A 259 -9.82 5.08 -0.54
C PHE A 259 -10.88 6.14 -0.91
N ASN A 260 -10.54 7.42 -0.76
CA ASN A 260 -11.42 8.52 -1.12
C ASN A 260 -11.71 8.58 -2.64
N ASN A 261 -10.80 8.09 -3.48
CA ASN A 261 -10.96 8.06 -4.93
C ASN A 261 -11.70 6.81 -5.44
N VAL A 262 -11.68 5.72 -4.67
CA VAL A 262 -12.12 4.39 -5.12
C VAL A 262 -13.57 4.06 -4.74
N THR A 263 -14.17 4.79 -3.79
CA THR A 263 -15.45 4.38 -3.19
C THR A 263 -16.67 4.93 -3.91
N SER A 264 -17.49 4.02 -4.46
CA SER A 264 -18.76 4.37 -5.12
C SER A 264 -20.01 4.09 -4.28
N THR A 265 -19.98 3.14 -3.33
CA THR A 265 -21.14 2.77 -2.49
C THR A 265 -20.73 2.10 -1.17
N ARG A 266 -21.38 2.49 -0.06
CA ARG A 266 -21.25 1.89 1.28
C ARG A 266 -22.52 1.10 1.61
N SER A 267 -22.37 -0.13 2.09
CA SER A 267 -23.42 -0.83 2.84
C SER A 267 -22.87 -1.33 4.17
N THR A 268 -23.71 -1.32 5.20
CA THR A 268 -23.40 -1.85 6.54
C THR A 268 -23.83 -3.31 6.71
N LEU A 269 -24.55 -3.88 5.75
CA LEU A 269 -25.15 -5.19 5.87
C LEU A 269 -24.48 -6.18 4.92
N TYR A 270 -23.80 -7.18 5.47
CA TYR A 270 -23.25 -8.30 4.70
C TYR A 270 -24.33 -9.01 3.85
N SER A 271 -25.57 -9.04 4.34
CA SER A 271 -26.74 -9.58 3.65
C SER A 271 -27.08 -8.89 2.33
N ASP A 272 -26.65 -7.63 2.15
CA ASP A 272 -26.89 -6.91 0.90
C ASP A 272 -26.07 -7.49 -0.25
N TYR A 273 -24.96 -8.16 0.06
CA TYR A 273 -24.06 -8.77 -0.93
C TYR A 273 -24.08 -10.30 -0.89
N PHE A 274 -24.24 -10.87 0.30
CA PHE A 274 -24.23 -12.30 0.55
C PHE A 274 -25.34 -12.66 1.52
N ILE A 275 -26.34 -13.38 1.03
CA ILE A 275 -27.38 -13.92 1.87
C ILE A 275 -26.78 -15.14 2.58
N ASN A 276 -26.64 -15.06 3.92
CA ASN A 276 -26.29 -16.22 4.74
C ASN A 276 -27.38 -17.25 4.58
N LYS A 277 -27.09 -18.30 3.84
CA LYS A 277 -28.11 -19.23 3.40
C LYS A 277 -28.11 -20.48 4.27
N TYR A 278 -26.96 -21.09 4.59
CA TYR A 278 -26.92 -22.39 5.29
C TYR A 278 -25.65 -22.64 6.15
N PRO A 279 -25.72 -23.44 7.24
CA PRO A 279 -26.89 -24.18 7.69
C PRO A 279 -27.94 -23.27 8.31
N LYS A 280 -29.22 -23.57 8.07
CA LYS A 280 -30.35 -22.77 8.55
C LYS A 280 -31.36 -23.68 9.24
N LEU A 281 -31.83 -23.26 10.41
CA LEU A 281 -32.91 -23.94 11.11
C LEU A 281 -34.22 -23.71 10.34
N VAL A 282 -34.84 -24.80 9.88
CA VAL A 282 -36.15 -24.80 9.21
C VAL A 282 -37.06 -25.73 9.99
N GLY A 283 -38.00 -25.18 10.75
CA GLY A 283 -38.81 -25.96 11.70
C GLY A 283 -37.96 -26.50 12.84
N LYS A 284 -37.81 -27.84 12.91
CA LYS A 284 -37.03 -28.55 13.95
C LYS A 284 -35.72 -29.16 13.43
N SER A 285 -35.39 -29.01 12.15
CA SER A 285 -34.18 -29.57 11.54
C SER A 285 -33.30 -28.48 10.93
N PHE A 286 -32.00 -28.76 10.81
CA PHE A 286 -31.07 -27.92 10.08
C PHE A 286 -31.03 -28.35 8.62
N LEU A 287 -31.20 -27.40 7.70
CA LEU A 287 -30.88 -27.61 6.29
C LEU A 287 -29.40 -27.30 6.08
N TYR A 288 -28.63 -28.28 5.62
CA TYR A 288 -27.18 -28.18 5.44
C TYR A 288 -26.80 -27.84 4.01
N PRO A 289 -25.63 -27.18 3.77
CA PRO A 289 -25.19 -26.74 2.44
C PRO A 289 -25.27 -27.78 1.30
N HIS A 290 -25.07 -29.06 1.59
CA HIS A 290 -25.08 -30.12 0.59
C HIS A 290 -26.48 -30.54 0.11
N GLU A 291 -27.52 -30.14 0.83
CA GLU A 291 -28.92 -30.46 0.54
C GLU A 291 -29.59 -29.41 -0.37
N ILE A 292 -28.89 -28.29 -0.65
CA ILE A 292 -29.45 -27.17 -1.40
C ILE A 292 -29.08 -27.25 -2.88
N PRO A 293 -30.01 -26.91 -3.79
CA PRO A 293 -29.68 -26.73 -5.20
C PRO A 293 -28.77 -25.52 -5.39
N LEU A 294 -27.53 -25.78 -5.79
CA LEU A 294 -26.56 -24.77 -6.16
C LEU A 294 -26.75 -24.35 -7.63
N LYS A 295 -26.54 -23.07 -7.92
CA LYS A 295 -26.70 -22.50 -9.27
C LYS A 295 -25.33 -22.23 -9.90
N ILE A 296 -25.20 -22.60 -11.16
CA ILE A 296 -24.02 -22.27 -11.98
C ILE A 296 -24.00 -20.75 -12.23
N GLY A 297 -22.80 -20.15 -12.28
CA GLY A 297 -22.60 -18.73 -12.58
C GLY A 297 -22.80 -17.77 -11.40
N LEU A 298 -23.16 -18.28 -10.21
CA LEU A 298 -23.23 -17.47 -8.98
C LEU A 298 -21.93 -17.54 -8.17
N ILE A 299 -21.63 -16.43 -7.49
CA ILE A 299 -20.58 -16.38 -6.47
C ILE A 299 -21.14 -16.94 -5.15
N TYR A 300 -20.42 -17.86 -4.53
CA TYR A 300 -20.72 -18.38 -3.20
C TYR A 300 -19.53 -18.13 -2.28
N ASN A 301 -19.80 -17.65 -1.06
CA ASN A 301 -18.84 -17.69 0.03
C ASN A 301 -19.05 -18.99 0.83
N ILE A 302 -18.02 -19.83 0.92
CA ILE A 302 -18.07 -21.13 1.57
C ILE A 302 -17.06 -21.22 2.71
N THR A 303 -17.47 -21.87 3.80
CA THR A 303 -16.54 -22.43 4.80
C THR A 303 -16.34 -23.90 4.47
N TYR A 304 -15.15 -24.28 4.04
CA TYR A 304 -14.80 -25.60 3.52
C TYR A 304 -13.81 -26.33 4.42
N LEU A 305 -14.06 -27.63 4.67
CA LEU A 305 -13.17 -28.52 5.40
C LEU A 305 -12.18 -29.19 4.43
N ASN A 306 -10.90 -28.83 4.51
CA ASN A 306 -9.88 -29.42 3.64
C ASN A 306 -9.61 -30.91 3.97
N ALA A 307 -8.74 -31.55 3.18
CA ALA A 307 -8.33 -32.95 3.38
C ALA A 307 -7.80 -33.22 4.79
N GLN A 308 -7.15 -32.22 5.41
CA GLN A 308 -6.54 -32.27 6.73
C GLN A 308 -7.50 -31.92 7.88
N GLY A 309 -8.78 -31.63 7.60
CA GLY A 309 -9.75 -31.25 8.63
C GLY A 309 -9.69 -29.78 9.07
N GLU A 310 -8.95 -28.93 8.36
CA GLU A 310 -8.87 -27.50 8.65
C GLU A 310 -9.99 -26.74 7.92
N LYS A 311 -10.58 -25.77 8.62
CA LYS A 311 -11.64 -24.91 8.08
C LYS A 311 -11.01 -23.76 7.29
N THR A 312 -11.43 -23.59 6.05
CA THR A 312 -11.00 -22.47 5.19
C THR A 312 -12.21 -21.73 4.63
N SER A 313 -12.17 -20.40 4.64
CA SER A 313 -13.20 -19.56 4.00
C SER A 313 -12.78 -19.21 2.58
N ARG A 314 -13.67 -19.30 1.58
CA ARG A 314 -13.34 -19.04 0.17
C ARG A 314 -14.57 -18.54 -0.59
N CYS A 315 -14.37 -17.60 -1.51
CA CYS A 315 -15.37 -17.32 -2.52
C CYS A 315 -15.10 -18.16 -3.79
N ILE A 316 -16.14 -18.81 -4.31
CA ILE A 316 -16.10 -19.67 -5.48
C ILE A 316 -17.19 -19.29 -6.48
N VAL A 317 -16.93 -19.50 -7.77
CA VAL A 317 -17.93 -19.42 -8.83
C VAL A 317 -18.17 -20.82 -9.36
N ILE A 318 -19.38 -21.33 -9.23
CA ILE A 318 -19.70 -22.68 -9.70
C ILE A 318 -19.77 -22.68 -11.21
N LEU A 319 -18.94 -23.51 -11.85
CA LEU A 319 -18.89 -23.68 -13.30
C LEU A 319 -19.67 -24.91 -13.73
N LYS A 320 -19.53 -26.01 -13.00
CA LYS A 320 -20.18 -27.29 -13.29
C LYS A 320 -20.46 -28.07 -12.01
N ILE A 321 -21.59 -28.77 -11.99
CA ILE A 321 -21.94 -29.74 -10.96
C ILE A 321 -21.77 -31.12 -11.59
N ILE A 322 -20.83 -31.89 -11.07
CA ILE A 322 -20.54 -33.25 -11.50
C ILE A 322 -21.30 -34.16 -10.54
N ALA A 323 -22.40 -34.73 -11.02
CA ALA A 323 -23.07 -35.81 -10.34
C ALA A 323 -22.25 -37.08 -10.56
N ASP A 324 -21.95 -37.77 -9.46
CA ASP A 324 -21.36 -39.09 -9.50
C ASP A 324 -22.54 -40.07 -9.60
N ASP A 325 -22.54 -40.99 -10.58
CA ASP A 325 -23.63 -41.96 -10.78
C ASP A 325 -23.74 -42.95 -9.61
N ILE A 326 -22.71 -42.98 -8.75
CA ILE A 326 -22.63 -43.69 -7.48
C ILE A 326 -22.70 -42.63 -6.39
N GLU A 327 -23.66 -42.69 -5.47
CA GLU A 327 -23.76 -41.75 -4.35
C GLU A 327 -22.47 -41.78 -3.50
N SER A 328 -21.52 -40.90 -3.84
CA SER A 328 -20.30 -40.72 -3.07
C SER A 328 -20.66 -40.34 -1.63
N GLU A 329 -19.99 -40.97 -0.66
CA GLU A 329 -20.14 -40.61 0.75
C GLU A 329 -19.79 -39.14 1.01
N GLU A 330 -19.05 -38.47 0.11
CA GLU A 330 -18.66 -37.06 0.19
C GLU A 330 -19.65 -36.08 -0.51
N GLY A 331 -20.71 -36.59 -1.14
CA GLY A 331 -21.74 -35.79 -1.81
C GLY A 331 -21.42 -35.49 -3.28
N LYS A 332 -21.95 -34.38 -3.81
CA LYS A 332 -21.74 -33.97 -5.21
C LYS A 332 -20.39 -33.28 -5.36
N LEU A 333 -19.74 -33.47 -6.51
CA LEU A 333 -18.50 -32.75 -6.83
C LEU A 333 -18.81 -31.47 -7.60
N LEU A 334 -18.28 -30.35 -7.11
CA LEU A 334 -18.40 -29.05 -7.77
C LEU A 334 -17.09 -28.72 -8.46
N GLU A 335 -17.13 -28.43 -9.75
CA GLU A 335 -16.06 -27.71 -10.44
C GLU A 335 -16.34 -26.22 -10.32
N ALA A 336 -15.44 -25.50 -9.64
CA ALA A 336 -15.63 -24.09 -9.35
C ALA A 336 -14.33 -23.30 -9.48
N PHE A 337 -14.45 -22.08 -9.99
CA PHE A 337 -13.34 -21.12 -10.01
C PHE A 337 -13.15 -20.55 -8.60
N CYS A 338 -11.98 -20.79 -8.00
CA CYS A 338 -11.66 -20.31 -6.66
C CYS A 338 -10.98 -18.95 -6.73
N LEU A 339 -11.66 -17.89 -6.27
CA LEU A 339 -11.17 -16.51 -6.39
C LEU A 339 -9.86 -16.26 -5.63
N LEU A 340 -9.69 -16.93 -4.49
CA LEU A 340 -8.43 -16.89 -3.71
C LEU A 340 -7.24 -17.48 -4.48
N ARG A 341 -7.46 -18.54 -5.28
CA ARG A 341 -6.38 -19.21 -6.04
C ARG A 341 -6.28 -18.77 -7.49
N ARG A 342 -7.29 -18.04 -7.98
CA ARG A 342 -7.44 -17.62 -9.39
C ARG A 342 -7.33 -18.79 -10.36
N ASP A 343 -7.94 -19.92 -9.98
CA ASP A 343 -7.79 -21.20 -10.67
C ASP A 343 -9.02 -22.09 -10.43
N ILE A 344 -9.26 -23.04 -11.34
CA ILE A 344 -10.32 -24.04 -11.21
C ILE A 344 -9.95 -25.05 -10.12
N ARG A 345 -10.91 -25.34 -9.23
CA ARG A 345 -10.77 -26.32 -8.14
C ARG A 345 -12.04 -27.15 -8.00
N TYR A 346 -11.87 -28.31 -7.40
CA TYR A 346 -12.94 -29.26 -7.14
C TYR A 346 -13.33 -29.24 -5.66
N PHE A 347 -14.63 -29.21 -5.37
CA PHE A 347 -15.16 -29.14 -4.01
C PHE A 347 -16.29 -30.15 -3.81
N TRP A 348 -16.14 -31.03 -2.82
CA TRP A 348 -17.22 -31.91 -2.36
C TRP A 348 -18.26 -31.18 -1.51
N THR A 349 -19.54 -31.32 -1.83
CA THR A 349 -20.60 -30.55 -1.15
C THR A 349 -20.72 -30.85 0.35
N LYS A 350 -20.52 -32.10 0.81
CA LYS A 350 -20.62 -32.41 2.25
C LYS A 350 -19.48 -31.81 3.08
N ARG A 351 -18.38 -31.40 2.43
CA ARG A 351 -17.26 -30.71 3.09
C ARG A 351 -17.49 -29.20 3.20
N ILE A 352 -18.58 -28.68 2.63
CA ILE A 352 -19.03 -27.30 2.82
C ILE A 352 -19.84 -27.23 4.13
N ILE A 353 -19.26 -26.59 5.14
CA ILE A 353 -19.85 -26.44 6.47
C ILE A 353 -20.83 -25.27 6.50
N GLN A 354 -20.48 -24.17 5.83
CA GLN A 354 -21.32 -22.97 5.72
C GLN A 354 -21.32 -22.46 4.29
N LEU A 355 -22.44 -21.90 3.87
CA LEU A 355 -22.68 -21.40 2.53
C LEU A 355 -23.48 -20.10 2.58
N SER A 356 -22.92 -19.06 1.97
CA SER A 356 -23.62 -17.81 1.69
C SER A 356 -23.63 -17.58 0.19
N GLU A 357 -24.81 -17.32 -0.37
CA GLU A 357 -24.97 -17.05 -1.80
C GLU A 357 -24.88 -15.55 -2.03
N SER A 358 -24.13 -15.15 -3.06
CA SER A 358 -24.07 -13.76 -3.44
C SER A 358 -25.31 -13.31 -4.20
N ASN A 359 -25.70 -12.05 -4.02
CA ASN A 359 -26.67 -11.38 -4.88
C ASN A 359 -26.10 -11.06 -6.27
N TYR A 360 -24.79 -11.23 -6.49
CA TYR A 360 -24.14 -11.04 -7.79
C TYR A 360 -24.26 -12.31 -8.63
N LYS A 361 -25.01 -12.21 -9.74
CA LYS A 361 -24.97 -13.17 -10.84
C LYS A 361 -23.94 -12.72 -11.85
N LEU A 362 -22.94 -13.56 -12.11
CA LEU A 362 -21.93 -13.26 -13.12
C LEU A 362 -22.45 -13.58 -14.53
N PHE A 363 -23.30 -14.62 -14.67
CA PHE A 363 -23.99 -14.99 -15.90
C PHE A 363 -25.22 -15.87 -15.67
#